data_AF-L9Z1N2-F1
#
_entry.id   AF-L9Z1N2-F1
#
_cell.length_a   1.000
_cell.length_b   1.000
_cell.length_c   1.000
_cell.angle_alpha   90.00
_cell.angle_beta   90.00
_cell.angle_gamma   90.00
#
_symmetry.space_group_name_H-M   'P 1'
#
loop_
_entity.id
_entity.type
_entity.pdbx_description
1 polymer ?
#
loop_
_entity_poly.entity_id
_entity_poly.type
_entity_poly.pdbx_seq_one_letter_code
_entity_poly.pdbx_strand_id
1 'polypeptide(L)' 'MMVPVRCFTCGNVVAEHWEEFDERANEGDEDPEEVLDELGVDRYCCRRMLVSHKDLVDVVSPYQ' A
#
# COMPACT_ATOMS: atom_id res chain seq x y z
N MET A 1 -3.19 -3.43 -10.48
CA MET A 1 -2.55 -2.30 -11.20
C MET A 1 -1.75 -1.55 -10.17
N MET A 2 -0.69 -0.83 -10.56
CA MET A 2 0.20 -0.14 -9.61
C MET A 2 -0.53 0.67 -8.53
N VAL A 3 0.08 0.74 -7.35
CA VAL A 3 -0.36 1.55 -6.21
C VAL A 3 -0.50 3.03 -6.59
N PRO A 4 -1.55 3.73 -6.11
CA PRO A 4 -1.68 5.17 -6.39
C PRO A 4 -0.51 5.95 -5.78
N VAL A 5 0.06 6.88 -6.54
CA VAL A 5 1.17 7.74 -6.07
C VAL A 5 0.77 8.55 -4.82
N ARG A 6 -0.48 9.04 -4.79
CA ARG A 6 -1.04 9.87 -3.72
C ARG A 6 -2.39 9.37 -3.24
N CYS A 7 -2.69 9.63 -1.98
CA CYS A 7 -4.00 9.36 -1.37
C CYS A 7 -5.11 10.18 -2.05
N PHE A 8 -6.20 9.52 -2.44
CA PHE A 8 -7.34 10.17 -3.10
C PHE A 8 -8.06 11.22 -2.26
N THR A 9 -7.91 11.17 -0.93
CA THR A 9 -8.61 12.10 -0.02
C THR A 9 -7.76 13.30 0.36
N CYS A 10 -6.55 13.07 0.88
CA CYS A 10 -5.72 14.14 1.42
C CYS A 10 -4.51 14.51 0.56
N GLY A 11 -4.23 13.76 -0.51
CA GLY A 11 -3.14 14.05 -1.43
C GLY A 11 -1.73 13.78 -0.91
N ASN A 12 -1.58 13.19 0.30
CA ASN A 12 -0.28 12.73 0.78
C ASN A 12 0.28 11.67 -0.17
N VAL A 13 1.61 11.62 -0.30
CA VAL A 13 2.30 10.56 -1.02
C VAL A 13 2.13 9.27 -0.22
N VAL A 14 1.73 8.20 -0.89
CA VAL A 14 1.50 6.88 -0.26
C VAL A 14 2.28 5.77 -0.96
N ALA A 15 2.65 5.95 -2.23
CA ALA A 15 3.41 4.94 -2.98
C ALA A 15 4.81 4.69 -2.42
N GLU A 16 5.43 5.67 -1.75
CA GLU A 16 6.75 5.50 -1.13
C GLU A 16 6.77 4.42 -0.03
N HIS A 17 5.62 4.13 0.55
CA HIS A 17 5.47 3.15 1.64
C HIS A 17 5.00 1.78 1.16
N TRP A 18 4.69 1.61 -0.14
CA TRP A 18 4.03 0.39 -0.63
C TRP A 18 4.92 -0.84 -0.58
N GLU A 19 6.15 -0.77 -1.08
CA GLU A 19 7.06 -1.92 -1.14
C GLU A 19 7.33 -2.48 0.27
N GLU A 20 7.64 -1.62 1.24
CA GLU A 20 7.87 -2.02 2.63
C GLU A 20 6.60 -2.56 3.30
N PHE A 21 5.43 -1.96 3.04
CA PHE A 21 4.16 -2.48 3.55
C PHE A 21 3.80 -3.85 2.95
N ASP A 22 4.01 -4.05 1.65
CA ASP A 22 3.69 -5.30 0.96
C ASP A 22 4.58 -6.44 1.46
N GLU A 23 5.89 -6.21 1.57
CA GLU A 23 6.85 -7.19 2.09
C GLU A 23 6.53 -7.59 3.54
N ARG A 24 6.21 -6.62 4.40
CA ARG A 24 6.00 -6.87 5.84
C ARG A 24 4.62 -7.42 6.18
N ALA A 25 3.57 -6.86 5.57
CA ALA A 25 2.18 -7.13 5.95
C ALA A 25 1.43 -8.08 4.99
N ASN A 26 1.73 -8.08 3.68
CA ASN A 26 1.05 -8.96 2.72
C ASN A 26 1.83 -10.25 2.44
N GLU A 27 3.15 -10.15 2.27
CA GLU A 27 4.03 -11.31 2.07
C GLU A 27 4.54 -11.88 3.41
N GLY A 28 4.74 -11.01 4.39
CA GLY A 28 5.06 -11.37 5.77
C GLY A 28 3.84 -11.69 6.63
N ASP A 29 4.10 -11.94 7.92
CA ASP A 29 3.10 -12.27 8.94
C ASP A 29 2.96 -11.14 10.00
N GLU A 30 3.44 -9.92 9.72
CA GLU A 30 3.31 -8.78 10.63
C GLU A 30 1.91 -8.17 10.58
N ASP A 31 1.44 -7.60 11.70
CA ASP A 31 0.12 -6.98 11.73
C ASP A 31 0.11 -5.70 10.87
N PRO A 32 -0.83 -5.56 9.92
CA PRO A 32 -0.88 -4.39 9.04
C PRO A 32 -1.02 -3.06 9.78
N GLU A 33 -1.65 -3.03 10.96
CA GLU A 33 -1.79 -1.82 11.77
C GLU A 33 -0.44 -1.36 12.31
N GLU A 34 0.34 -2.29 12.87
CA GLU A 34 1.67 -2.01 13.44
C GLU A 34 2.65 -1.54 12.36
N VAL A 35 2.65 -2.19 11.19
CA VAL A 35 3.50 -1.79 10.05
C VAL A 35 3.14 -0.38 9.58
N LEU A 36 1.85 -0.04 9.51
CA LEU A 36 1.41 1.31 9.10
C LEU A 36 1.74 2.39 10.13
N ASP A 37 1.73 2.04 11.42
CA ASP A 37 2.16 2.93 12.50
C ASP A 37 3.66 3.22 12.41
N GLU A 38 4.48 2.20 12.17
CA GLU A 38 5.93 2.35 12.02
C GLU A 38 6.33 3.15 10.76
N LEU A 39 5.59 2.95 9.66
CA LEU A 39 5.74 3.72 8.41
C LEU A 39 5.30 5.18 8.54
N GLY A 40 4.70 5.59 9.67
CA GLY A 40 4.23 6.96 9.92
C GLY A 40 2.94 7.31 9.17
N VAL A 41 2.14 6.31 8.79
CA VAL A 41 0.89 6.51 8.06
C VAL A 41 -0.26 6.67 9.06
N ASP A 42 -0.40 7.82 9.69
CA ASP A 42 -1.39 8.01 10.78
C ASP A 42 -2.85 8.10 10.30
N ARG A 43 -3.08 8.70 9.13
CA ARG A 43 -4.44 9.03 8.68
C ARG A 43 -5.13 7.82 8.08
N TYR A 44 -6.33 7.51 8.57
CA TYR A 44 -7.18 6.42 8.04
C TYR A 44 -7.39 6.51 6.52
N CYS A 45 -7.46 7.73 5.96
CA CYS A 45 -7.67 7.94 4.54
C CYS A 45 -6.45 7.54 3.68
N CYS A 46 -5.24 7.62 4.24
CA CYS A 46 -4.02 7.08 3.65
C CYS A 46 -3.91 5.57 3.88
N ARG A 47 -4.17 5.09 5.10
CA ARG A 47 -4.10 3.66 5.43
C ARG A 47 -4.94 2.80 4.51
N ARG A 48 -6.18 3.21 4.23
CA ARG A 48 -7.06 2.47 3.31
C ARG A 48 -6.47 2.31 1.91
N MET A 49 -5.61 3.23 1.46
CA MET A 49 -4.99 3.13 0.13
C MET A 49 -4.01 1.95 0.06
N LEU A 50 -3.38 1.58 1.16
CA LEU A 50 -2.41 0.48 1.25
C LEU A 50 -3.12 -0.83 1.59
N VAL A 51 -3.93 -0.84 2.66
CA VAL A 51 -4.63 -2.05 3.15
C VAL A 51 -5.55 -2.68 2.10
N SER A 52 -6.22 -1.87 1.28
CA SER A 52 -7.17 -2.37 0.26
C SER A 52 -6.56 -2.54 -1.13
N HIS A 53 -5.27 -2.22 -1.29
CA HIS A 53 -4.62 -2.34 -2.60
C HIS A 53 -4.32 -3.81 -2.92
N LYS A 54 -4.50 -4.15 -4.20
CA LYS A 54 -4.00 -5.39 -4.77
C LYS A 54 -3.27 -5.05 -6.05
N ASP A 55 -1.98 -5.35 -6.08
CA ASP A 55 -1.25 -5.25 -7.32
C ASP A 55 -1.69 -6.38 -8.26
N LEU A 56 -1.95 -6.02 -9.50
CA LEU A 56 -2.38 -6.91 -10.58
C LEU A 56 -1.51 -6.70 -11.83
N VAL A 57 -0.46 -5.88 -11.74
CA VAL A 57 0.43 -5.61 -12.87
C VAL A 57 1.02 -6.92 -13.39
N ASP A 58 1.55 -7.77 -12.51
CA ASP A 58 2.15 -9.04 -12.90
C ASP A 58 1.14 -10.03 -13.49
N VAL A 59 -0.13 -9.94 -13.05
CA VAL A 59 -1.21 -10.78 -13.55
C VAL A 59 -1.65 -10.35 -14.95
N VAL A 60 -1.68 -9.03 -15.23
CA VAL A 60 -2.18 -8.47 -16.48
C VAL A 60 -1.08 -8.36 -17.55
N SER A 61 0.18 -8.14 -17.15
CA SER A 61 1.34 -7.98 -18.03
C SER A 61 1.50 -9.06 -19.12
N PRO A 62 1.27 -10.37 -18.85
CA PRO A 62 1.42 -11.42 -19.86
C PRO A 62 0.41 -11.37 -21.01
N TYR A 63 -0.67 -10.61 -20.86
CA TYR A 63 -1.74 -10.50 -21.85
C TYR A 63 -1.67 -9.21 -22.68
N GLN A 64 -0.66 -8.37 -22.44
CA GLN A 64 -0.39 -7.15 -23.19
C GLN A 64 0.68 -7.33 -24.27
#